data_AF-A0A956BXE5-F1
#
_entry.id   AF-A0A956BXE5-F1
#
_cell.length_a   1.000
_cell.length_b   1.000
_cell.length_c   1.000
_cell.angle_alpha   90.00
_cell.angle_beta   90.00
_cell.angle_gamma   90.00
#
_symmetry.space_group_name_H-M   'P 1'
#
loop_
_entity.id
_entity.type
_entity.pdbx_description
1 polymer ?
#
loop_
_entity_poly.entity_id
_entity_poly.type
_entity_poly.pdbx_seq_one_letter_code
_entity_poly.pdbx_strand_id
1 'polypeptide(L)' 'ERALHSVALQYAEGTYARGGNRDAKLQGAYAEAKEAMAAVRVAVACGALSAEGAQRTLAGLDHVAAVLYL' A
#
# COMPACT_ATOMS: atom_id res chain seq x y z
N GLU A 1 4.85 -3.73 9.02
CA GLU A 1 5.24 -4.69 7.96
C GLU A 1 4.07 -5.46 7.36
N ARG A 2 3.11 -5.96 8.14
CA ARG A 2 1.91 -6.69 7.64
C ARG A 2 1.23 -6.04 6.43
N ALA A 3 0.93 -4.74 6.51
CA ALA A 3 0.25 -4.02 5.43
C ALA A 3 1.03 -4.07 4.10
N LEU A 4 2.36 -3.91 4.15
CA LEU A 4 3.22 -3.96 2.95
C LEU A 4 3.20 -5.33 2.27
N HIS A 5 3.26 -6.41 3.07
CA HIS A 5 3.15 -7.77 2.53
C HIS A 5 1.73 -8.07 2.01
N SER A 6 0.70 -7.52 2.67
CA SER A 6 -0.70 -7.64 2.25
C SER A 6 -0.95 -7.00 0.88
N VAL A 7 -0.37 -5.82 0.61
CA VAL A 7 -0.47 -5.15 -0.71
C VAL A 7 0.03 -6.03 -1.84
N ALA A 8 1.24 -6.59 -1.69
CA ALA A 8 1.83 -7.44 -2.72
C ALA A 8 1.02 -8.73 -2.96
N LEU A 9 0.54 -9.35 -1.87
CA LEU A 9 -0.27 -10.56 -1.93
C LEU A 9 -1.61 -10.31 -2.62
N GLN A 10 -2.33 -9.26 -2.23
CA GLN A 10 -3.63 -8.94 -2.83
C GLN A 10 -3.51 -8.52 -4.29
N TYR A 11 -2.45 -7.81 -4.67
CA TYR A 11 -2.17 -7.53 -6.07
C TYR A 11 -1.94 -8.81 -6.87
N ALA A 12 -1.05 -9.70 -6.39
CA ALA A 12 -0.79 -10.97 -7.06
C ALA A 12 -2.08 -11.80 -7.22
N GLU A 13 -2.86 -11.97 -6.15
CA GLU A 13 -4.15 -12.67 -6.21
C GLU A 13 -5.13 -12.01 -7.19
N GLY A 14 -5.19 -10.68 -7.20
CA GLY A 14 -6.03 -9.91 -8.12
C GLY A 14 -5.66 -10.13 -9.59
N THR A 15 -4.36 -10.24 -9.91
CA THR A 15 -3.91 -10.48 -11.29
C THR A 15 -4.34 -11.84 -11.86
N TYR A 16 -4.56 -12.84 -11.02
CA TYR A 16 -5.04 -14.17 -11.43
C TYR A 16 -6.56 -14.37 -11.20
N ALA A 17 -7.21 -13.47 -10.48
CA ALA A 17 -8.65 -13.49 -10.24
C ALA A 17 -9.45 -13.02 -11.48
N ARG A 18 -10.74 -13.41 -11.55
CA ARG A 18 -11.66 -13.05 -12.64
C ARG A 18 -12.90 -12.34 -12.10
N GLY A 19 -13.46 -11.44 -12.90
CA GLY A 19 -14.68 -10.70 -12.58
C GLY A 19 -14.55 -9.87 -11.30
N GLY A 20 -15.64 -9.71 -10.55
CA GLY A 20 -15.67 -8.85 -9.36
C GLY A 20 -14.69 -9.24 -8.25
N ASN A 21 -14.17 -10.48 -8.24
CA ASN A 21 -13.15 -10.89 -7.29
C ASN A 21 -11.78 -10.25 -7.59
N ARG A 22 -11.49 -9.96 -8.87
CA ARG A 22 -10.30 -9.18 -9.27
C ARG A 22 -10.39 -7.76 -8.72
N ASP A 23 -11.52 -7.11 -8.95
CA ASP A 23 -11.72 -5.72 -8.53
C ASP A 23 -11.68 -5.60 -7.00
N ALA A 24 -12.31 -6.52 -6.28
CA ALA A 24 -12.25 -6.56 -4.81
C ALA A 24 -10.81 -6.72 -4.29
N LYS A 25 -9.98 -7.56 -4.91
CA LYS A 25 -8.58 -7.77 -4.53
C LYS A 25 -7.70 -6.56 -4.84
N LEU A 26 -7.90 -5.92 -5.99
CA LEU A 26 -7.15 -4.69 -6.34
C LEU A 26 -7.54 -3.52 -5.43
N GLN A 27 -8.82 -3.37 -5.10
CA GLN A 27 -9.29 -2.38 -4.12
C GLN A 27 -8.75 -2.67 -2.70
N GLY A 28 -8.70 -3.94 -2.30
CA GLY A 28 -8.08 -4.34 -1.04
C GLY A 28 -6.58 -4.02 -0.98
N ALA A 29 -5.85 -4.25 -2.08
CA ALA A 29 -4.45 -3.85 -2.21
C ALA A 29 -4.29 -2.32 -2.11
N TYR A 30 -5.17 -1.55 -2.74
CA TYR A 30 -5.17 -0.08 -2.66
C TYR A 30 -5.38 0.41 -1.23
N ALA A 31 -6.37 -0.14 -0.52
CA ALA A 31 -6.66 0.22 0.87
C ALA A 31 -5.47 -0.05 1.80
N GLU A 32 -4.85 -1.22 1.69
CA GLU A 32 -3.65 -1.58 2.47
C GLU A 32 -2.46 -0.67 2.18
N ALA A 33 -2.30 -0.20 0.93
CA ALA A 33 -1.26 0.75 0.58
C ALA A 33 -1.49 2.11 1.29
N LYS A 34 -2.75 2.57 1.35
CA LYS A 34 -3.13 3.79 2.08
C LYS A 34 -2.93 3.65 3.59
N GLU A 35 -3.24 2.49 4.16
CA GLU A 35 -2.98 2.19 5.58
C GLU A 35 -1.47 2.22 5.87
N ALA A 36 -0.64 1.63 5.01
CA ALA A 36 0.80 1.67 5.14
C ALA A 36 1.34 3.12 5.10
N MET A 37 0.82 3.97 4.21
CA MET A 37 1.17 5.40 4.16
C MET A 37 0.80 6.12 5.47
N ALA A 38 -0.38 5.85 6.02
CA ALA A 38 -0.81 6.44 7.29
C ALA A 38 0.12 6.00 8.44
N ALA A 39 0.48 4.71 8.50
CA ALA A 39 1.40 4.20 9.51
C ALA A 39 2.79 4.85 9.43
N VAL A 40 3.33 5.07 8.21
CA VAL A 40 4.61 5.79 8.03
C VAL A 40 4.51 7.22 8.54
N ARG A 41 3.42 7.93 8.23
CA ARG A 41 3.21 9.31 8.72
C ARG A 41 3.15 9.39 10.25
N VAL A 42 2.47 8.43 10.88
CA VAL A 42 2.43 8.32 12.35
C VAL A 42 3.82 8.03 12.91
N ALA A 43 4.57 7.10 12.32
CA ALA A 43 5.92 6.77 12.76
C ALA A 43 6.88 7.97 12.68
N VAL A 44 6.76 8.82 11.64
CA VAL A 44 7.49 10.10 11.57
C VAL A 44 7.06 11.04 12.69
N ALA A 45 5.76 11.22 12.90
CA ALA A 45 5.24 12.12 13.93
C ALA A 45 5.67 11.70 15.34
N CYS A 46 5.81 10.39 15.59
CA CYS A 46 6.32 9.84 16.84
C CYS A 46 7.86 9.86 16.96
N GLY A 47 8.58 10.32 15.93
CA GLY A 47 10.06 10.30 15.91
C GLY A 47 10.69 8.91 15.75
N ALA A 48 9.89 7.90 15.39
CA ALA A 48 10.36 6.53 15.16
C ALA A 48 11.05 6.34 13.79
N LEU A 49 10.81 7.26 12.84
CA LEU A 49 11.45 7.27 11.52
C LEU A 49 11.98 8.67 11.19
N SER A 50 13.10 8.72 10.46
CA SER A 50 13.58 9.97 9.89
C SER A 50 12.66 10.44 8.76
N ALA A 51 12.49 11.76 8.65
CA ALA A 51 11.65 12.36 7.61
C ALA A 51 12.13 11.97 6.20
N GLU A 52 13.44 11.91 5.98
CA GLU A 52 14.03 11.59 4.68
C GLU A 52 13.77 10.13 4.25
N GLY A 53 13.95 9.18 5.17
CA GLY A 53 13.64 7.77 4.92
C GLY A 53 12.14 7.56 4.67
N ALA A 54 11.30 8.24 5.45
CA ALA A 54 9.86 8.19 5.29
C ALA A 54 9.37 8.79 3.98
N GLN A 55 9.99 9.88 3.48
CA GLN A 55 9.64 10.46 2.19
C GLN A 55 9.84 9.48 1.04
N ARG A 56 10.97 8.76 1.02
CA ARG A 56 11.21 7.72 0.00
C ARG A 56 10.17 6.61 0.07
N THR A 57 9.86 6.13 1.27
CA THR A 57 8.84 5.08 1.46
C THR A 57 7.46 5.56 1.04
N LEU A 58 7.06 6.79 1.39
CA LEU A 58 5.78 7.36 1.01
C LEU A 58 5.67 7.54 -0.50
N ALA A 59 6.72 7.98 -1.18
CA ALA A 59 6.73 8.10 -2.65
C ALA A 59 6.55 6.74 -3.34
N GLY A 60 7.22 5.70 -2.84
CA GLY A 60 7.03 4.33 -3.36
C GLY A 60 5.61 3.82 -3.16
N LEU A 61 5.02 4.04 -1.97
CA LEU A 61 3.65 3.65 -1.68
C LEU A 61 2.61 4.42 -2.51
N ASP A 62 2.85 5.72 -2.74
CA ASP A 62 1.99 6.56 -3.57
C ASP A 62 1.99 6.07 -5.02
N HIS A 63 3.16 5.71 -5.55
CA HIS A 63 3.27 5.11 -6.88
C HIS A 63 2.50 3.79 -7.00
N VAL A 64 2.63 2.89 -6.01
CA VAL A 64 1.86 1.64 -5.97
C VAL A 64 0.36 1.91 -5.92
N ALA A 65 -0.08 2.82 -5.05
CA ALA A 65 -1.48 3.20 -4.94
C ALA A 65 -2.03 3.77 -6.27
N ALA A 66 -1.23 4.57 -6.98
CA ALA A 66 -1.60 5.11 -8.28
C ALA A 66 -1.75 4.01 -9.36
N VAL A 67 -0.94 2.95 -9.33
CA VAL A 67 -1.08 1.79 -10.23
C VAL A 67 -2.33 0.96 -9.91
N LEU A 68 -2.69 0.87 -8.63
CA LEU A 68 -3.85 0.09 -8.17
C LEU A 68 -5.19 0.81 -8.35
N TYR A 69 -5.17 2.14 -8.43
CA TYR A 69 -6.35 2.97 -8.69
C TYR A 69 -6.69 2.91 -10.19
N LEU A 70 -7.39 1.84 -10.58
CA LEU A 70 -8.01 1.66 -11.90
C LEU A 70 -9.41 2.27 -11.94
#